data_AF-A0A518CNV5-F1
#
_entry.id   AF-A0A518CNV5-F1
#
_cell.length_a   1.000
_cell.length_b   1.000
_cell.length_c   1.000
_cell.angle_alpha   90.00
_cell.angle_beta   90.00
_cell.angle_gamma   90.00
#
_symmetry.space_group_name_H-M   'P 1'
#
loop_
_entity.id
_entity.type
_entity.pdbx_description
1 polymer ?
#
loop_
_entity_poly.entity_id
_entity_poly.type
_entity_poly.pdbx_seq_one_letter_code
_entity_poly.pdbx_strand_id
1 'polypeptide(L)'
;MHVSYNWENIPVGMRASNNRFFRHMFSQTVEYALRAVVQLAYKSPEACTTEQIAEATLVPKAYLSKVLQGLSRAGIVNSQRGIRGGMSLNRSPEELTILDVVNSVDPIQRIKQCPLGLKSHGANLCPLHRRMDESLAMVEKTFASTTLAEILAEPSSSTPLCERADQNPFIKLQAPQPQND
;
A
#
# COMPACT_ATOMS: atom_id res chain seq x y z
N MET A 1 11.28 19.25 23.89
CA MET A 1 12.06 18.08 24.36
C MET A 1 12.19 17.13 23.18
N HIS A 2 13.36 17.12 22.54
CA HIS A 2 13.68 16.22 21.42
C HIS A 2 14.01 14.84 22.00
N VAL A 3 13.25 13.82 21.65
CA VAL A 3 13.63 12.43 21.95
C VAL A 3 14.41 11.92 20.74
N SER A 4 15.74 11.93 20.86
CA SER A 4 16.64 11.25 19.93
C SER A 4 16.58 9.76 20.22
N TYR A 5 15.99 8.96 19.32
CA TYR A 5 16.06 7.51 19.45
C TYR A 5 17.49 7.06 19.13
N ASN A 6 18.14 6.45 20.13
CA ASN A 6 19.46 5.84 19.98
C ASN A 6 19.30 4.42 19.42
N TRP A 7 19.65 4.26 18.14
CA TRP A 7 19.50 3.04 17.35
C TRP A 7 20.43 1.88 17.79
N GLU A 8 21.33 2.12 18.74
CA GLU A 8 22.31 1.13 19.18
C GLU A 8 21.76 0.14 20.22
N ASN A 9 20.66 0.47 20.93
CA ASN A 9 20.13 -0.31 22.06
C ASN A 9 18.94 -1.23 21.74
N ILE A 10 18.73 -1.55 20.47
CA ILE A 10 17.70 -2.50 20.04
C ILE A 10 18.19 -3.94 20.37
N PRO A 11 17.39 -4.78 21.08
CA PRO A 11 17.78 -6.13 21.49
C PRO A 11 18.22 -6.98 20.29
N VAL A 12 19.20 -7.86 20.51
CA VAL A 12 19.99 -8.57 19.48
C VAL A 12 19.17 -9.50 18.56
N GLY A 13 17.88 -9.71 18.83
CA GLY A 13 16.94 -10.41 17.93
C GLY A 13 16.12 -9.52 16.99
N MET A 14 16.15 -8.19 17.18
CA MET A 14 15.41 -7.18 16.41
C MET A 14 16.34 -6.34 15.51
N ARG A 15 17.65 -6.65 15.54
CA ARG A 15 18.58 -6.24 14.48
C ARG A 15 18.32 -7.13 13.28
N ALA A 16 17.35 -6.73 12.45
CA ALA A 16 17.21 -7.26 11.10
C ALA A 16 18.59 -7.18 10.45
N SER A 17 19.20 -8.36 10.23
CA SER A 17 20.40 -8.50 9.44
C SER A 17 20.22 -7.68 8.16
N ASN A 18 20.96 -6.57 8.07
CA ASN A 18 21.08 -5.75 6.88
C ASN A 18 21.39 -6.71 5.70
N ASN A 19 20.51 -6.74 4.70
CA ASN A 19 20.49 -7.63 3.52
C ASN A 19 19.94 -9.06 3.70
N ARG A 20 18.64 -9.17 3.99
CA ARG A 20 17.81 -10.21 3.34
C ARG A 20 16.85 -9.52 2.38
N PHE A 21 17.19 -9.57 1.08
CA PHE A 21 16.40 -9.16 -0.07
C PHE A 21 14.89 -9.05 0.24
N PHE A 22 14.39 -7.81 0.43
CA PHE A 22 12.95 -7.57 0.33
C PHE A 22 12.54 -7.99 -1.08
N ARG A 23 11.92 -9.17 -1.21
CA ARG A 23 11.36 -9.63 -2.48
C ARG A 23 10.09 -8.82 -2.71
N HIS A 24 10.25 -7.68 -3.37
CA HIS A 24 9.13 -6.88 -3.80
C HIS A 24 8.32 -7.66 -4.84
N MET A 25 7.03 -7.88 -4.56
CA MET A 25 6.12 -8.57 -5.49
C MET A 25 5.74 -7.68 -6.68
N PHE A 26 5.77 -6.36 -6.47
CA PHE A 26 5.55 -5.30 -7.43
C PHE A 26 6.65 -4.25 -7.30
N SER A 27 6.55 -3.10 -7.96
CA SER A 27 7.44 -1.98 -7.64
C SER A 27 7.30 -1.60 -6.16
N GLN A 28 8.40 -1.16 -5.56
CA GLN A 28 8.43 -0.73 -4.16
C GLN A 28 7.39 0.38 -3.88
N THR A 29 7.14 1.24 -4.87
CA THR A 29 6.10 2.29 -4.79
C THR A 29 4.70 1.71 -4.67
N VAL A 30 4.35 0.70 -5.47
CA VAL A 30 3.05 0.00 -5.38
C VAL A 30 2.89 -0.66 -4.03
N GLU A 31 3.91 -1.39 -3.57
CA GLU A 31 3.85 -2.08 -2.29
C GLU A 31 3.60 -1.10 -1.14
N TYR A 32 4.31 0.03 -1.10
CA TYR A 32 4.11 1.04 -0.07
C TYR A 32 2.77 1.78 -0.20
N ALA A 33 2.28 1.99 -1.42
CA ALA A 33 0.96 2.57 -1.65
C ALA A 33 -0.14 1.67 -1.10
N LEU A 34 -0.09 0.36 -1.40
CA LEU A 34 -1.04 -0.62 -0.90
C LEU A 34 -1.03 -0.69 0.63
N ARG A 35 0.16 -0.76 1.25
CA ARG A 35 0.28 -0.76 2.72
C ARG A 35 -0.33 0.49 3.34
N ALA A 36 -0.03 1.68 2.80
CA ALA A 36 -0.56 2.94 3.30
C ALA A 36 -2.09 3.02 3.14
N VAL A 37 -2.62 2.62 1.99
CA VAL A 37 -4.06 2.66 1.71
C VAL A 37 -4.84 1.66 2.56
N VAL A 38 -4.32 0.44 2.75
CA VAL A 38 -4.95 -0.55 3.66
C VAL A 38 -4.95 -0.03 5.10
N GLN A 39 -3.86 0.60 5.56
CA GLN A 39 -3.82 1.23 6.89
C GLN A 39 -4.87 2.33 7.03
N LEU A 40 -5.04 3.18 6.02
CA LEU A 40 -6.08 4.21 6.01
C LEU A 40 -7.48 3.61 5.93
N ALA A 41 -7.65 2.47 5.26
CA ALA A 41 -8.93 1.76 5.19
C ALA A 41 -9.36 1.22 6.57
N TYR A 42 -8.44 0.65 7.35
CA TYR A 42 -8.69 0.27 8.75
C TYR A 42 -9.10 1.43 9.66
N LYS A 43 -8.70 2.66 9.31
CA LYS A 43 -8.99 3.88 10.07
C LYS A 43 -10.13 4.70 9.49
N SER A 44 -10.64 4.31 8.32
CA SER A 44 -11.66 5.07 7.61
C SER A 44 -12.92 5.24 8.48
N PRO A 45 -13.49 6.46 8.57
CA PRO A 45 -13.18 7.67 7.81
C PRO A 45 -12.15 8.62 8.46
N GLU A 46 -11.48 8.21 9.54
CA GLU A 46 -10.54 9.05 10.28
C GLU A 46 -9.25 9.35 9.49
N ALA A 47 -8.63 10.50 9.78
CA ALA A 47 -7.34 10.87 9.22
C ALA A 47 -6.17 10.38 10.10
N CYS A 48 -5.08 9.96 9.46
CA CYS A 48 -3.82 9.59 10.12
C CYS A 48 -2.69 10.51 9.65
N THR A 49 -1.78 10.89 10.55
CA THR A 49 -0.58 11.63 10.17
C THR A 49 0.39 10.74 9.36
N THR A 50 1.26 11.35 8.57
CA THR A 50 2.31 10.61 7.83
C THR A 50 3.19 9.81 8.78
N GLU A 51 3.45 10.31 9.98
CA GLU A 51 4.20 9.62 11.03
C GLU A 51 3.49 8.34 11.48
N GLN A 52 2.19 8.43 11.79
CA GLN A 52 1.38 7.27 12.20
C GLN A 52 1.33 6.21 11.10
N ILE A 53 1.17 6.64 9.84
CA ILE A 53 1.16 5.72 8.70
C ILE A 53 2.54 5.06 8.53
N ALA A 54 3.63 5.82 8.64
CA ALA A 54 4.99 5.28 8.50
C ALA A 54 5.31 4.23 9.58
N GLU A 55 4.94 4.50 10.83
CA GLU A 55 5.12 3.57 11.95
C GLU A 55 4.31 2.29 11.75
N ALA A 56 3.02 2.42 11.41
CA ALA A 56 2.15 1.27 11.20
C ALA A 56 2.54 0.40 9.99
N THR A 57 3.07 1.02 8.93
CA THR A 57 3.33 0.32 7.66
C THR A 57 4.79 -0.13 7.46
N LEU A 58 5.66 0.26 8.40
CA LEU A 58 7.12 0.10 8.31
C LEU A 58 7.71 0.69 7.02
N VAL A 59 7.08 1.75 6.50
CA VAL A 59 7.54 2.46 5.31
C VAL A 59 8.41 3.64 5.75
N PRO A 60 9.62 3.82 5.19
CA PRO A 60 10.45 4.98 5.50
C PRO A 60 9.70 6.28 5.24
N LYS A 61 9.56 7.11 6.27
CA LYS A 61 8.76 8.35 6.26
C LYS A 61 9.04 9.25 5.06
N ALA A 62 10.32 9.43 4.70
CA ALA A 62 10.72 10.26 3.57
C ALA A 62 10.13 9.76 2.23
N TYR A 63 10.09 8.45 2.06
CA TYR A 63 9.54 7.83 0.86
C TYR A 63 8.00 7.78 0.90
N LEU A 64 7.42 7.52 2.07
CA LEU A 64 5.98 7.54 2.27
C LEU A 64 5.36 8.88 1.86
N SER A 65 6.00 10.01 2.20
CA SER A 65 5.54 11.33 1.77
C SER A 65 5.41 11.46 0.24
N LYS A 66 6.30 10.83 -0.53
CA LYS A 66 6.21 10.81 -2.00
C LYS A 66 5.06 9.94 -2.49
N VAL A 67 4.87 8.78 -1.87
CA VAL A 67 3.77 7.85 -2.17
C VAL A 67 2.41 8.50 -1.90
N LEU A 68 2.23 9.12 -0.73
CA LEU A 68 1.00 9.82 -0.34
C LEU A 68 0.66 10.99 -1.27
N GLN A 69 1.67 11.70 -1.79
CA GLN A 69 1.45 12.74 -2.80
C GLN A 69 0.91 12.16 -4.12
N GLY A 70 1.44 11.02 -4.58
CA GLY A 70 0.94 10.32 -5.77
C GLY A 70 -0.53 9.91 -5.58
N LEU A 71 -0.82 9.25 -4.46
CA LEU A 71 -2.17 8.84 -4.08
C LEU A 71 -3.15 10.03 -4.00
N SER A 72 -2.70 11.17 -3.46
CA SER A 72 -3.54 12.36 -3.35
C SER A 72 -3.86 12.96 -4.71
N ARG A 73 -2.87 13.05 -5.61
CA ARG A 73 -3.08 13.53 -6.99
C ARG A 73 -4.04 12.64 -7.78
N ALA A 74 -4.03 11.33 -7.51
CA ALA A 74 -4.94 10.37 -8.12
C ALA A 74 -6.32 10.32 -7.44
N GLY A 75 -6.56 11.13 -6.39
CA GLY A 75 -7.84 11.16 -5.69
C GLY A 75 -8.15 9.91 -4.88
N ILE A 76 -7.14 9.13 -4.47
CA ILE A 76 -7.29 7.98 -3.56
C ILE A 76 -7.39 8.46 -2.11
N VAL A 77 -6.59 9.47 -1.76
CA VAL A 77 -6.53 10.02 -0.40
C VAL A 77 -6.70 11.55 -0.39
N ASN A 78 -7.29 12.05 0.68
CA ASN A 78 -7.39 13.47 0.96
C ASN A 78 -6.36 13.89 2.00
N SER A 79 -5.90 15.14 1.92
CA SER A 79 -5.04 15.74 2.94
C SER A 79 -5.79 16.84 3.68
N GLN A 80 -5.86 16.72 5.00
CA GLN A 80 -6.43 17.73 5.88
C GLN A 80 -5.32 18.45 6.65
N ARG A 81 -5.41 19.78 6.77
CA ARG A 81 -4.50 20.59 7.58
C ARG A 81 -5.06 20.79 8.99
N GLY A 82 -4.17 21.10 9.95
CA GLY A 82 -4.53 21.46 11.32
C GLY A 82 -4.22 20.36 12.34
N ILE A 83 -4.62 20.58 13.61
CA ILE A 83 -4.31 19.71 14.76
C ILE A 83 -4.88 18.29 14.61
N ARG A 84 -6.02 18.15 13.90
CA ARG A 84 -6.62 16.86 13.50
C ARG A 84 -6.41 16.56 12.01
N GLY A 85 -5.39 17.17 11.43
CA GLY A 85 -5.02 16.98 10.03
C GLY A 85 -4.32 15.63 9.81
N GLY A 86 -4.07 15.31 8.55
CA GLY A 86 -3.49 14.03 8.15
C GLY A 86 -3.97 13.61 6.77
N MET A 87 -3.85 12.33 6.49
CA MET A 87 -4.34 11.68 5.29
C MET A 87 -5.54 10.80 5.64
N SER A 88 -6.58 10.84 4.83
CA SER A 88 -7.75 9.93 4.92
C SER A 88 -8.10 9.41 3.53
N LEU A 89 -8.89 8.34 3.45
CA LEU A 89 -9.41 7.89 2.15
C LEU A 89 -10.39 8.93 1.58
N ASN A 90 -10.36 9.11 0.27
CA ASN A 90 -11.30 10.00 -0.42
C ASN A 90 -12.66 9.34 -0.70
N ARG A 91 -12.70 8.00 -0.69
CA ARG A 91 -13.88 7.16 -0.93
C ARG A 91 -13.93 6.06 0.13
N SER A 92 -15.09 5.44 0.29
CA SER A 92 -15.25 4.32 1.24
C SER A 92 -14.41 3.10 0.80
N PRO A 93 -13.95 2.24 1.72
CA PRO A 93 -13.19 1.02 1.38
C PRO A 93 -13.94 0.09 0.40
N GLU A 94 -15.27 0.14 0.35
CA GLU A 94 -16.14 -0.61 -0.54
C GLU A 94 -16.09 -0.11 -1.99
N GLU A 95 -15.70 1.14 -2.20
CA GLU A 95 -15.65 1.79 -3.52
C GLU A 95 -14.23 1.86 -4.11
N LEU A 96 -13.22 1.44 -3.34
CA LEU A 96 -11.82 1.45 -3.74
C LEU A 96 -11.32 0.04 -3.97
N THR A 97 -10.69 -0.18 -5.11
CA THR A 97 -10.15 -1.48 -5.52
C THR A 97 -8.63 -1.52 -5.38
N ILE A 98 -8.05 -2.72 -5.38
CA ILE A 98 -6.59 -2.88 -5.50
C ILE A 98 -6.10 -2.18 -6.78
N LEU A 99 -6.84 -2.30 -7.89
CA LEU A 99 -6.45 -1.72 -9.16
C LEU A 99 -6.39 -0.18 -9.10
N ASP A 100 -7.32 0.47 -8.40
CA ASP A 100 -7.29 1.93 -8.22
C ASP A 100 -5.98 2.38 -7.56
N VAL A 101 -5.54 1.65 -6.53
CA VAL A 101 -4.30 1.96 -5.81
C VAL A 101 -3.08 1.69 -6.68
N VAL A 102 -3.01 0.54 -7.35
CA VAL A 102 -1.90 0.20 -8.25
C VAL A 102 -1.78 1.24 -9.37
N ASN A 103 -2.88 1.54 -10.06
CA ASN A 103 -2.91 2.48 -11.17
C ASN A 103 -2.68 3.93 -10.76
N SER A 104 -2.85 4.28 -9.49
CA SER A 104 -2.54 5.63 -9.00
C SER A 104 -1.03 5.93 -8.94
N VAL A 105 -0.18 4.91 -8.84
CA VAL A 105 1.27 5.07 -8.64
C VAL A 105 2.13 4.39 -9.70
N ASP A 106 1.70 3.26 -10.25
CA ASP A 106 2.43 2.49 -11.27
C ASP A 106 1.42 1.71 -12.13
N PRO A 107 0.81 2.37 -13.14
CA PRO A 107 -0.29 1.77 -13.87
C PRO A 107 0.11 0.53 -14.66
N ILE A 108 -0.74 -0.50 -14.60
CA ILE A 108 -0.54 -1.74 -15.36
C ILE A 108 -0.57 -1.39 -16.86
N GLN A 109 0.57 -1.62 -17.54
CA GLN A 109 0.71 -1.33 -18.96
C GLN A 109 0.34 -2.56 -19.81
N ARG A 110 -0.78 -2.46 -20.54
CA ARG A 110 -1.21 -3.49 -21.50
C ARG A 110 -0.36 -3.45 -22.76
N ILE A 111 -0.01 -4.61 -23.29
CA ILE A 111 0.87 -4.74 -24.45
C ILE A 111 0.01 -4.73 -25.70
N LYS A 112 -0.26 -3.56 -26.25
CA LYS A 112 -1.10 -3.41 -27.45
C LYS A 112 -0.33 -3.59 -28.77
N GLN A 113 1.00 -3.48 -28.72
CA GLN A 113 1.90 -3.63 -29.85
C GLN A 113 3.19 -4.32 -29.43
N CYS A 114 3.92 -4.96 -30.35
CA CYS A 114 5.17 -5.63 -30.00
C CYS A 114 6.21 -4.61 -29.50
N PRO A 115 6.69 -4.72 -28.25
CA PRO A 115 7.60 -3.74 -27.65
C PRO A 115 9.00 -3.74 -28.29
N LEU A 116 9.36 -4.80 -29.02
CA LEU A 116 10.66 -4.91 -29.69
C LEU A 116 10.73 -4.14 -31.02
N GLY A 117 9.60 -3.63 -31.54
CA GLY A 117 9.59 -2.80 -32.76
C GLY A 117 10.13 -3.49 -34.01
N LEU A 118 10.15 -4.82 -34.05
CA LEU A 118 10.73 -5.59 -35.17
C LEU A 118 9.84 -5.49 -36.41
N LYS A 119 10.44 -5.16 -37.56
CA LYS A 119 9.74 -5.04 -38.85
C LYS A 119 8.97 -6.31 -39.24
N SER A 120 9.47 -7.48 -38.84
CA SER A 120 8.84 -8.79 -39.11
C SER A 120 7.61 -9.09 -38.25
N HIS A 121 7.38 -8.33 -37.17
CA HIS A 121 6.26 -8.58 -36.25
C HIS A 121 4.95 -7.87 -36.65
N GLY A 122 4.97 -7.06 -37.72
CA GLY A 122 3.77 -6.42 -38.26
C GLY A 122 2.96 -5.66 -37.21
N ALA A 123 1.63 -5.61 -37.41
CA ALA A 123 0.69 -4.94 -36.50
C ALA A 123 0.18 -5.83 -35.34
N ASN A 124 0.49 -7.12 -35.34
CA ASN A 124 -0.05 -8.08 -34.39
C ASN A 124 0.97 -8.43 -33.29
N LEU A 125 0.48 -8.72 -32.10
CA LEU A 125 1.34 -9.28 -31.05
C LEU A 125 1.88 -10.65 -31.48
N CYS A 126 3.18 -10.87 -31.34
CA CYS A 126 3.75 -12.20 -31.44
C CYS A 126 3.22 -13.09 -30.29
N PRO A 127 3.28 -14.43 -30.43
CA PRO A 127 2.71 -15.34 -29.43
C PRO A 127 3.16 -15.07 -27.99
N LEU A 128 4.43 -14.73 -27.77
CA LEU A 128 4.96 -14.36 -26.46
C LEU A 128 4.23 -13.15 -25.87
N HIS A 129 4.25 -12.01 -26.57
CA HIS A 129 3.66 -10.77 -26.06
C HIS A 129 2.14 -10.85 -25.91
N ARG A 130 1.47 -11.67 -26.74
CA ARG A 130 0.05 -11.97 -26.56
C ARG A 130 -0.20 -12.70 -25.25
N ARG A 131 0.55 -13.77 -24.94
CA ARG A 131 0.39 -14.49 -23.67
C ARG A 131 0.74 -13.63 -22.45
N MET A 132 1.73 -12.76 -22.59
CA MET A 132 2.06 -11.79 -21.54
C MET A 132 0.93 -10.78 -21.32
N ASP A 133 0.34 -10.23 -22.39
CA ASP A 133 -0.81 -9.32 -22.27
C ASP A 133 -2.06 -9.99 -21.67
N GLU A 134 -2.34 -11.23 -22.07
CA GLU A 134 -3.42 -12.04 -21.49
C GLU A 134 -3.22 -12.24 -19.98
N SER A 135 -1.97 -12.47 -19.54
CA SER A 135 -1.65 -12.62 -18.12
C SER A 135 -1.83 -11.31 -17.35
N LEU A 136 -1.40 -10.18 -17.93
CA LEU A 136 -1.64 -8.85 -17.37
C LEU A 136 -3.14 -8.52 -17.30
N ALA A 137 -3.93 -8.94 -18.29
CA ALA A 137 -5.37 -8.79 -18.29
C ALA A 137 -6.03 -9.52 -17.12
N MET A 138 -5.53 -10.71 -16.77
CA MET A 138 -6.03 -11.47 -15.62
C MET A 138 -5.69 -10.76 -14.30
N VAL A 139 -4.46 -10.26 -14.16
CA VAL A 139 -4.06 -9.48 -12.97
C VAL A 139 -4.92 -8.23 -12.84
N GLU A 140 -5.07 -7.47 -13.92
CA GLU A 140 -5.90 -6.26 -13.98
C GLU A 140 -7.34 -6.57 -13.57
N LYS A 141 -7.94 -7.62 -14.14
CA LYS A 141 -9.31 -8.04 -13.82
C LYS A 141 -9.47 -8.39 -12.33
N THR A 142 -8.57 -9.20 -11.78
CA THR A 142 -8.63 -9.59 -10.36
C THR A 142 -8.48 -8.37 -9.46
N PHE A 143 -7.52 -7.50 -9.74
CA PHE A 143 -7.32 -6.28 -8.96
C PHE A 143 -8.50 -5.31 -9.06
N ALA A 144 -9.20 -5.27 -10.20
CA ALA A 144 -10.39 -4.42 -10.37
C ALA A 144 -11.60 -4.96 -9.63
N SER A 145 -11.69 -6.28 -9.43
CA SER A 145 -12.81 -6.90 -8.71
C SER A 145 -12.60 -7.00 -7.21
N THR A 146 -11.40 -6.73 -6.70
CA THR A 146 -11.11 -6.85 -5.26
C THR A 146 -11.11 -5.47 -4.60
N THR A 147 -12.08 -5.24 -3.71
CA THR A 147 -12.20 -3.99 -2.95
C THR A 147 -11.31 -3.99 -1.71
N LEU A 148 -11.03 -2.81 -1.15
CA LEU A 148 -10.33 -2.74 0.14
C LEU A 148 -11.17 -3.37 1.25
N ALA A 149 -12.50 -3.17 1.24
CA ALA A 149 -13.40 -3.78 2.21
C ALA A 149 -13.34 -5.31 2.21
N GLU A 150 -13.27 -5.94 1.04
CA GLU A 150 -13.12 -7.40 0.94
C GLU A 150 -11.82 -7.90 1.58
N ILE A 151 -10.70 -7.19 1.38
CA ILE A 151 -9.41 -7.52 2.01
C ILE A 151 -9.52 -7.40 3.54
N LEU A 152 -10.20 -6.38 4.05
CA LEU A 152 -10.37 -6.17 5.49
C LEU A 152 -11.29 -7.21 6.13
N ALA A 153 -12.27 -7.72 5.39
CA ALA A 153 -13.24 -8.71 5.86
C ALA A 153 -12.73 -10.15 5.78
N GLU A 154 -11.63 -10.40 5.06
CA GLU A 154 -11.12 -11.76 4.84
C GLU A 154 -10.62 -12.39 6.16
N PRO A 155 -11.21 -13.52 6.60
CA PRO A 155 -10.79 -14.19 7.83
C PRO A 155 -9.34 -14.67 7.70
N SER A 156 -8.44 -14.10 8.51
CA SER A 156 -7.02 -14.46 8.48
C SER A 156 -6.46 -14.69 9.88
N SER A 157 -5.58 -15.69 10.02
CA SER A 157 -4.74 -15.88 11.20
C SER A 157 -3.47 -15.00 11.16
N SER A 158 -3.24 -14.35 10.03
CA SER A 158 -2.13 -13.44 9.78
C SER A 158 -2.68 -12.11 9.25
N THR A 159 -2.68 -11.07 10.09
CA THR A 159 -2.96 -9.71 9.61
C THR A 159 -1.81 -9.24 8.72
N PRO A 160 -2.10 -8.59 7.57
CA PRO A 160 -1.06 -7.93 6.79
C PRO A 160 -0.16 -7.07 7.69
N LEU A 161 1.16 -7.15 7.49
CA LEU A 161 2.18 -6.35 8.18
C LEU A 161 2.37 -6.66 9.68
N CYS A 162 1.94 -7.83 10.18
CA CYS A 162 2.16 -8.26 11.57
C CYS A 162 2.87 -9.63 11.64
N GLU A 163 3.82 -9.78 12.57
CA GLU A 163 4.41 -11.10 12.89
C GLU A 163 3.49 -11.98 13.75
N ARG A 164 2.60 -11.35 14.55
CA ARG A 164 1.54 -12.03 15.32
C ARG A 164 0.30 -11.14 15.46
N ALA A 165 -0.89 -11.74 15.49
CA ALA A 165 -2.17 -11.04 15.56
C ALA A 165 -2.40 -10.26 16.89
N ASP A 166 -1.72 -10.62 17.98
CA ASP A 166 -1.82 -9.98 19.31
C ASP A 166 -0.92 -8.73 19.47
N GLN A 167 0.09 -8.60 18.62
CA GLN A 167 0.98 -7.43 18.56
C GLN A 167 0.54 -6.40 17.51
N ASN A 168 -0.59 -6.67 16.88
CA ASN A 168 -1.14 -5.92 15.78
C ASN A 168 -1.42 -4.45 16.20
N PRO A 169 -0.62 -3.46 15.73
CA PRO A 169 -0.89 -2.05 15.99
C PRO A 169 -2.15 -1.56 15.25
N PHE A 170 -2.62 -2.30 14.24
CA PHE A 170 -3.87 -2.08 13.52
C PHE A 170 -5.11 -2.31 14.42
N ILE A 171 -5.03 -3.21 15.42
CA ILE A 171 -6.13 -3.51 16.38
C ILE A 171 -6.05 -2.64 17.65
N LYS A 172 -4.84 -2.35 18.17
CA LYS A 172 -4.71 -1.58 19.44
C LYS A 172 -5.28 -0.15 19.38
N LEU A 173 -5.44 0.41 18.20
CA LEU A 173 -6.07 1.73 18.00
C LEU A 173 -7.62 1.68 17.98
N GLN A 174 -8.25 0.55 18.34
CA GLN A 174 -9.71 0.43 18.52
C GLN A 174 -10.14 0.33 20.00
N ALA A 175 -9.22 0.33 20.95
CA ALA A 175 -9.62 0.40 22.36
C ALA A 175 -10.20 1.80 22.65
N PRO A 176 -11.45 1.91 23.15
CA PRO A 176 -11.95 3.20 23.61
C PRO A 176 -10.98 3.76 24.66
N GLN A 177 -10.58 5.01 24.48
CA GLN A 177 -9.78 5.71 25.48
C GLN A 177 -10.55 5.66 26.81
N PRO A 178 -9.91 5.31 27.94
CA PRO A 178 -10.59 5.42 29.22
C PRO A 178 -11.05 6.86 29.39
N GLN A 179 -12.35 7.04 29.62
CA GLN A 179 -12.88 8.31 30.10
C GLN A 179 -12.20 8.58 31.45
N ASN A 180 -11.33 9.58 31.47
CA ASN A 180 -10.81 10.11 32.74
C ASN A 180 -11.97 10.84 33.41
N ASP A 181 -12.51 10.23 34.47
CA ASP A 181 -13.22 10.93 35.56
C ASP A 181 -12.22 11.59 36.51
#